data_AF-G0HYL6-F1
#
_entry.id   AF-G0HYL6-F1
#
_cell.length_a   1.000
_cell.length_b   1.000
_cell.length_c   1.000
_cell.angle_alpha   90.00
_cell.angle_beta   90.00
_cell.angle_gamma   90.00
#
_symmetry.space_group_name_H-M   'P 1'
#
loop_
_entity.id
_entity.type
_entity.pdbx_description
1 polymer ?
#
loop_
_entity_poly.entity_id
_entity_poly.type
_entity_poly.pdbx_seq_one_letter_code
_entity_poly.pdbx_strand_id
1 'polypeptide(L)'
;MEVVADLHLRPYYGDVDETAGLYHSEAKRGTTAFHAYATLYARVKNKRYTLAVRSLVDGDTASSVLAEFLGLLDGLDHSVKAVYLD
;
A
#
# COMPACT_ATOMS: atom_id res chain seq x y z
N MET A 1 12.73 6.43 -13.97
CA MET A 1 12.81 5.51 -12.81
C MET A 1 11.63 4.57 -12.87
N GLU A 2 11.77 3.34 -12.36
CA GLU A 2 10.64 2.43 -12.22
C GLU A 2 10.08 2.59 -10.82
N VAL A 3 8.76 2.57 -10.66
CA VAL A 3 8.11 2.58 -9.36
C VAL A 3 7.22 1.36 -9.21
N VAL A 4 7.08 0.91 -7.98
CA VAL A 4 6.23 -0.23 -7.64
C VAL A 4 5.37 0.16 -6.45
N ALA A 5 4.07 -0.07 -6.57
CA ALA A 5 3.13 -0.02 -5.46
C ALA A 5 2.74 -1.44 -5.07
N ASP A 6 2.76 -1.73 -3.78
CA ASP A 6 2.47 -3.06 -3.24
C ASP A 6 1.54 -2.94 -2.03
N LEU A 7 0.56 -3.85 -1.94
CA LEU A 7 -0.43 -3.93 -0.87
C LEU A 7 -0.11 -5.09 0.09
N HIS A 8 0.15 -4.76 1.35
CA HIS A 8 0.43 -5.75 2.38
C HIS A 8 -0.76 -5.95 3.31
N LEU A 9 -1.22 -7.20 3.42
CA LEU A 9 -2.24 -7.62 4.38
C LEU A 9 -1.62 -8.55 5.43
N ARG A 10 -1.56 -8.09 6.69
CA ARG A 10 -1.09 -8.89 7.82
C ARG A 10 -2.29 -9.39 8.63
N PRO A 11 -2.57 -10.71 8.66
CA PRO A 11 -3.69 -11.28 9.40
C PRO A 11 -3.70 -10.83 10.86
N TYR A 12 -4.86 -10.40 11.34
CA TYR A 12 -5.12 -10.07 12.73
C TYR A 12 -6.09 -11.08 13.35
N TYR A 13 -5.78 -11.52 14.57
CA TYR A 13 -6.52 -12.55 15.30
C TYR A 13 -6.91 -12.11 16.73
N GLY A 14 -6.69 -10.84 17.07
CA GLY A 14 -7.10 -10.28 18.37
C GLY A 14 -8.56 -9.84 18.35
N ASP A 15 -8.92 -9.01 19.32
CA ASP A 15 -10.27 -8.43 19.42
C ASP A 15 -10.48 -7.37 18.33
N VAL A 16 -11.36 -7.65 17.38
CA VAL A 16 -11.64 -6.76 16.24
C VAL A 16 -12.48 -5.55 16.63
N ASP A 17 -13.31 -5.67 17.68
CA ASP A 17 -14.21 -4.59 18.10
C ASP A 17 -13.46 -3.55 18.92
N GLU A 18 -12.40 -3.95 19.63
CA GLU A 18 -11.54 -3.05 20.41
C GLU A 18 -10.34 -2.48 19.60
N THR A 19 -10.10 -2.96 18.39
CA THR A 19 -8.94 -2.57 17.58
C THR A 19 -9.32 -1.65 16.43
N ALA A 20 -8.99 -0.36 16.59
CA ALA A 20 -9.20 0.62 15.54
C ALA A 20 -8.21 0.46 14.36
N GLY A 21 -8.64 0.89 13.18
CA GLY A 21 -7.77 0.97 12.00
C GLY A 21 -7.45 -0.39 11.36
N LEU A 22 -8.29 -1.39 11.61
CA LEU A 22 -8.26 -2.63 10.85
C LEU A 22 -8.84 -2.40 9.45
N TYR A 23 -8.32 -3.19 8.52
CA TYR A 23 -8.84 -3.32 7.17
C TYR A 23 -9.46 -4.69 7.01
N HIS A 24 -10.70 -4.74 6.53
CA HIS A 24 -11.42 -5.98 6.29
C HIS A 24 -11.42 -6.35 4.81
N SER A 25 -11.10 -7.61 4.52
CA SER A 25 -11.17 -8.17 3.17
C SER A 25 -11.83 -9.54 3.16
N GLU A 26 -11.92 -10.14 1.98
CA GLU A 26 -12.23 -11.56 1.86
C GLU A 26 -11.33 -12.40 2.78
N ALA A 27 -11.89 -13.52 3.25
CA ALA A 27 -11.21 -14.39 4.20
C ALA A 27 -9.89 -14.91 3.61
N LYS A 28 -8.78 -14.59 4.29
CA LYS A 28 -7.45 -15.09 3.96
C LYS A 28 -6.80 -15.60 5.23
N ARG A 29 -6.16 -16.78 5.15
CA ARG A 29 -5.46 -17.39 6.30
C ARG A 29 -6.33 -17.48 7.57
N GLY A 30 -7.63 -17.71 7.41
CA GLY A 30 -8.57 -17.92 8.52
C GLY A 30 -9.06 -16.65 9.23
N THR A 31 -8.83 -15.46 8.68
CA THR A 31 -9.40 -14.20 9.20
C THR A 31 -9.85 -13.30 8.05
N THR A 32 -10.76 -12.37 8.35
CA THR A 32 -11.17 -11.27 7.47
C THR A 32 -10.55 -9.94 7.90
N ALA A 33 -9.89 -9.87 9.06
CA ALA A 33 -9.34 -8.65 9.62
C ALA A 33 -7.81 -8.59 9.45
N PHE A 34 -7.30 -7.44 9.04
CA PHE A 34 -5.89 -7.25 8.73
C PHE A 34 -5.37 -5.91 9.22
N HIS A 35 -4.12 -5.88 9.67
CA HIS A 35 -3.33 -4.66 9.57
C HIS A 35 -2.84 -4.54 8.13
N ALA A 36 -3.34 -3.51 7.45
CA ALA A 36 -3.06 -3.30 6.03
C ALA A 36 -2.26 -2.02 5.81
N TYR A 37 -1.31 -2.08 4.89
CA TYR A 37 -0.55 -0.92 4.47
C TYR A 37 -0.10 -1.08 3.01
N ALA A 38 -0.07 0.03 2.30
CA ALA A 38 0.49 0.12 0.96
C ALA A 38 1.89 0.74 1.02
N THR A 39 2.78 0.28 0.16
CA THR A 39 4.11 0.88 -0.01
C THR A 39 4.31 1.33 -1.43
N LEU A 40 5.05 2.43 -1.61
CA LEU A 40 5.55 2.89 -2.90
C LEU A 40 7.07 2.87 -2.84
N TYR A 41 7.71 2.16 -3.76
CA TYR A 41 9.17 2.17 -3.87
C TYR A 41 9.66 2.44 -5.29
N ALA A 42 10.76 3.19 -5.38
CA ALA A 42 11.50 3.42 -6.61
C ALA A 42 12.58 2.35 -6.80
N ARG A 43 12.72 1.86 -8.03
CA ARG A 43 13.90 1.11 -8.46
C ARG A 43 14.80 2.00 -9.33
N VAL A 44 16.01 2.24 -8.86
CA VAL A 44 17.02 3.04 -9.55
C VAL A 44 18.34 2.28 -9.52
N LYS A 45 18.90 1.96 -10.70
CA LYS A 45 20.19 1.25 -10.84
C LYS A 45 20.28 0.00 -9.94
N ASN A 46 19.24 -0.84 -9.97
CA ASN A 46 19.12 -2.06 -9.18
C ASN A 46 19.06 -1.88 -7.64
N LYS A 47 18.81 -0.68 -7.14
CA LYS A 47 18.54 -0.39 -5.72
C LYS A 47 17.08 0.01 -5.54
N ARG A 48 16.48 -0.39 -4.40
CA ARG A 48 15.11 -0.04 -4.01
C ARG A 48 15.15 1.08 -2.98
N TYR A 49 14.29 2.09 -3.17
CA TYR A 49 14.11 3.21 -2.24
C TYR A 49 12.63 3.34 -1.92
N THR A 50 12.26 3.25 -0.65
CA THR A 50 10.88 3.50 -0.22
C THR A 50 10.59 4.98 -0.32
N LEU A 51 9.56 5.34 -1.09
CA LEU A 51 9.10 6.71 -1.26
C LEU A 51 7.95 7.04 -0.31
N ALA A 52 7.04 6.10 -0.12
CA ALA A 52 5.87 6.28 0.74
C ALA A 52 5.42 4.97 1.38
N VAL A 53 4.79 5.10 2.55
CA VAL A 53 4.06 4.03 3.25
C VAL A 53 2.75 4.63 3.74
N ARG A 54 1.63 3.97 3.46
CA ARG A 54 0.29 4.42 3.84
C ARG A 54 -0.45 3.30 4.55
N SER A 55 -0.92 3.54 5.76
CA SER A 55 -1.82 2.61 6.47
C SER A 55 -3.18 2.57 5.78
N LEU A 56 -3.82 1.41 5.78
CA LEU A 56 -5.13 1.21 5.18
C LEU A 56 -6.16 0.80 6.23
N VAL A 57 -7.36 1.34 6.08
CA VAL A 57 -8.52 1.08 6.93
C VAL A 57 -9.75 0.84 6.06
N ASP A 58 -10.85 0.39 6.67
CA ASP A 58 -12.10 0.21 5.93
C ASP A 58 -12.54 1.49 5.21
N GLY A 59 -12.94 1.34 3.95
CA GLY A 59 -13.27 2.43 3.05
C GLY A 59 -12.11 2.89 2.16
N ASP A 60 -10.86 2.49 2.46
CA ASP A 60 -9.76 2.67 1.52
C ASP A 60 -9.93 1.77 0.30
N THR A 61 -9.61 2.33 -0.86
CA THR A 61 -9.67 1.61 -2.14
C THR A 61 -8.30 1.61 -2.79
N ALA A 62 -8.01 0.60 -3.61
CA ALA A 62 -6.78 0.58 -4.38
C ALA A 62 -6.62 1.86 -5.23
N SER A 63 -7.70 2.38 -5.79
CA SER A 63 -7.69 3.63 -6.57
C SER A 63 -7.37 4.86 -5.73
N SER A 64 -7.89 4.98 -4.50
CA SER A 64 -7.58 6.13 -3.62
C SER A 64 -6.10 6.12 -3.21
N VAL A 65 -5.58 4.94 -2.86
CA VAL A 65 -4.15 4.76 -2.54
C VAL A 65 -3.27 5.10 -3.74
N LEU A 66 -3.62 4.60 -4.92
CA LEU A 66 -2.85 4.87 -6.14
C LEU A 66 -2.89 6.34 -6.54
N ALA A 67 -4.03 7.01 -6.41
CA ALA A 67 -4.13 8.44 -6.68
C ALA A 67 -3.20 9.25 -5.77
N GLU A 68 -3.14 8.90 -4.48
CA GLU A 68 -2.22 9.54 -3.53
C GLU A 68 -0.75 9.29 -3.92
N PHE A 69 -0.40 8.05 -4.26
CA PHE A 69 0.96 7.70 -4.69
C PHE A 69 1.36 8.39 -5.99
N LEU A 70 0.49 8.46 -7.00
CA LEU A 70 0.77 9.17 -8.25
C LEU A 70 0.93 10.68 -8.00
N GLY A 71 0.11 11.27 -7.13
CA GLY A 71 0.26 12.67 -6.73
C GLY A 71 1.62 12.97 -6.07
N LEU A 72 2.15 12.03 -5.28
CA LEU A 72 3.52 12.16 -4.73
C LEU A 72 4.60 12.08 -5.82
N LEU A 73 4.36 11.32 -6.89
CA LEU A 73 5.29 11.20 -8.01
C LEU A 73 5.29 12.42 -8.93
N ASP A 74 4.14 13.08 -9.10
CA ASP A 74 4.04 14.33 -9.88
C ASP A 74 4.90 15.45 -9.28
N GLY A 75 5.17 15.41 -7.97
CA GLY A 75 6.08 16.34 -7.28
C GLY A 75 7.57 16.03 -7.47
N LEU A 76 7.93 14.89 -8.07
CA LEU A 76 9.32 14.50 -8.31
C LEU A 76 9.76 14.93 -9.70
N ASP A 77 10.92 15.59 -9.77
CA ASP A 77 11.55 16.03 -11.04
C ASP A 77 12.14 14.86 -11.87
N HIS A 78 11.67 13.64 -11.65
CA HIS A 78 12.18 12.42 -12.26
C HIS A 78 11.11 11.77 -13.12
N SER A 79 11.43 11.49 -14.38
CA SER A 79 10.50 10.78 -15.27
C SER A 79 10.25 9.34 -14.78
N VAL A 80 9.01 9.08 -14.38
CA VAL A 80 8.52 7.73 -14.10
C VAL A 80 8.36 7.01 -15.45
N LYS A 81 9.10 5.92 -15.63
CA LYS A 81 9.11 5.14 -16.88
C LYS A 81 8.04 4.06 -16.89
N ALA A 82 7.75 3.51 -15.72
CA ALA A 82 6.77 2.45 -15.53
C ALA A 82 6.32 2.42 -14.06
N VAL A 83 5.06 2.04 -13.86
CA VAL A 83 4.44 1.75 -12.56
C VAL A 83 4.07 0.28 -12.56
N TYR A 84 4.55 -0.47 -11.56
CA TYR A 84 4.18 -1.86 -11.32
C TYR A 84 3.24 -1.92 -10.11
N LEU A 85 2.24 -2.80 -10.18
CA LEU A 85 1.22 -3.01 -9.14
C LEU A 85 1.23 -4.50 -8.75
N ASP A 86 1.34 -4.78 -7.45
CA ASP A 86 1.23 -6.13 -6.86
C ASP A 86 0.11 -6.16 -5.80
#